data_AF-A0AAV8CQI3-F1
#
_entry.id   AF-A0AAV8CQI3-F1
#
_cell.length_a   1.000
_cell.length_b   1.000
_cell.length_c   1.000
_cell.angle_alpha   90.00
_cell.angle_beta   90.00
_cell.angle_gamma   90.00
#
_symmetry.space_group_name_H-M   'P 1'
#
loop_
_entity.id
_entity.type
_entity.pdbx_description
1 polymer ?
#
loop_
_entity_poly.entity_id
_entity_poly.type
_entity_poly.pdbx_seq_one_letter_code
_entity_poly.pdbx_strand_id
1 'polypeptide(L)'
;MRNTGFIEREELKEMVLALLNESDISLSDDMVELIVHKTFEQADSNGDGNIDLEEWKEFASQNPALLKNMTLPYLKDITTTFPSFVMKLEIEDDDL
;
A
#
# COMPACT_ATOMS: atom_id res chain seq x y z
N MET A 1 2.88 -2.83 -10.41
CA MET A 1 4.05 -2.12 -9.86
C MET A 1 5.29 -2.40 -10.70
N ARG A 2 5.92 -1.36 -11.22
CA ARG A 2 7.04 -1.42 -12.17
C ARG A 2 8.41 -1.34 -11.51
N ASN A 3 8.50 -1.36 -10.17
CA ASN A 3 9.78 -1.31 -9.42
C ASN A 3 10.72 -0.17 -9.89
N THR A 4 10.14 0.99 -10.18
CA THR A 4 10.86 2.18 -10.67
C THR A 4 11.52 2.98 -9.54
N GLY A 5 11.20 2.66 -8.28
CA GLY A 5 11.68 3.38 -7.09
C GLY A 5 10.78 4.53 -6.65
N PHE A 6 9.73 4.82 -7.42
CA PHE A 6 8.72 5.84 -7.14
C PHE A 6 7.33 5.27 -7.38
N ILE A 7 6.29 5.96 -6.90
CA ILE A 7 4.90 5.64 -7.23
C ILE A 7 4.47 6.58 -8.35
N GLU A 8 4.24 6.01 -9.53
CA GLU A 8 3.67 6.73 -10.67
C GLU A 8 2.15 6.88 -10.53
N ARG A 9 1.56 7.80 -11.28
CA ARG A 9 0.11 8.07 -11.24
C ARG A 9 -0.73 6.82 -11.57
N GLU A 10 -0.30 6.04 -12.54
CA GLU A 10 -0.93 4.80 -12.95
C GLU A 10 -0.89 3.76 -11.83
N GLU A 11 0.22 3.66 -11.11
CA GLU A 11 0.38 2.75 -9.97
C GLU A 11 -0.50 3.18 -8.80
N LEU A 12 -0.61 4.50 -8.55
CA LEU A 12 -1.54 5.03 -7.57
C LEU A 12 -2.99 4.70 -7.93
N LYS A 13 -3.37 4.80 -9.22
CA LYS A 13 -4.71 4.42 -9.68
C LYS A 13 -5.00 2.94 -9.44
N GLU A 14 -4.04 2.05 -9.72
CA GLU A 14 -4.17 0.62 -9.41
C GLU A 14 -4.38 0.37 -7.92
N MET A 15 -3.63 1.06 -7.05
CA MET A 15 -3.79 0.95 -5.59
C MET A 15 -5.17 1.42 -5.13
N VAL A 16 -5.66 2.57 -5.63
CA VAL A 16 -7.00 3.08 -5.30
C VAL A 16 -8.09 2.11 -5.73
N LEU A 17 -7.99 1.53 -6.94
CA LEU A 17 -8.95 0.55 -7.42
C LEU A 17 -8.96 -0.73 -6.57
N ALA A 18 -7.78 -1.21 -6.14
CA ALA A 18 -7.69 -2.37 -5.25
C ALA A 18 -8.38 -2.10 -3.91
N LEU A 19 -8.15 -0.92 -3.30
CA LEU A 19 -8.78 -0.53 -2.03
C LEU A 19 -10.31 -0.42 -2.14
N LEU A 20 -10.81 0.15 -3.24
CA LEU A 20 -12.25 0.26 -3.51
C LEU A 20 -12.89 -1.12 -3.68
N ASN A 21 -12.24 -2.01 -4.44
CA ASN A 21 -12.70 -3.38 -4.65
C ASN A 21 -12.74 -4.18 -3.35
N GLU A 22 -11.74 -4.06 -2.48
CA GLU A 22 -11.75 -4.72 -1.17
C GLU A 22 -12.83 -4.19 -0.22
N SER A 23 -13.26 -2.93 -0.41
CA SER A 23 -14.30 -2.30 0.39
C SER A 23 -15.71 -2.51 -0.18
N ASP A 24 -15.87 -3.27 -1.26
CA ASP A 24 -17.12 -3.41 -2.04
C ASP A 24 -17.71 -2.05 -2.50
N ILE A 25 -16.84 -1.07 -2.75
CA ILE A 25 -17.23 0.27 -3.21
C ILE A 25 -17.03 0.37 -4.73
N SER A 26 -18.09 0.68 -5.47
CA SER A 26 -18.02 0.97 -6.91
C SER A 26 -18.20 2.47 -7.15
N LEU A 27 -17.22 3.10 -7.80
CA LEU A 27 -17.22 4.51 -8.20
C LEU A 27 -17.09 4.62 -9.72
N SER A 28 -17.54 5.73 -10.29
CA SER A 28 -17.32 6.06 -11.71
C SER A 28 -15.83 6.35 -11.97
N ASP A 29 -15.36 6.12 -13.20
CA ASP A 29 -13.97 6.40 -13.59
C ASP A 29 -13.59 7.88 -13.34
N ASP A 30 -14.49 8.82 -13.62
CA ASP A 30 -14.29 10.24 -13.31
C ASP A 30 -14.03 10.51 -11.82
N MET A 31 -14.69 9.76 -10.94
CA MET A 31 -14.53 9.92 -9.49
C MET A 31 -13.22 9.28 -9.03
N VAL A 32 -12.84 8.14 -9.61
CA VAL A 32 -11.54 7.52 -9.37
C VAL A 32 -10.41 8.45 -9.81
N GLU A 33 -10.51 9.03 -11.00
CA GLU A 33 -9.54 10.01 -11.51
C GLU A 33 -9.44 11.25 -10.61
N LEU A 34 -10.57 11.75 -10.11
CA LEU A 34 -10.59 12.87 -9.18
C LEU A 34 -9.89 12.53 -7.85
N ILE A 35 -10.11 11.32 -7.32
CA ILE A 35 -9.44 10.84 -6.11
C ILE A 35 -7.94 10.74 -6.36
N VAL A 36 -7.53 10.05 -7.43
CA VAL A 36 -6.12 9.89 -7.81
C VAL A 36 -5.46 11.25 -7.96
N HIS A 37 -6.08 12.19 -8.68
CA HIS A 37 -5.55 13.53 -8.87
C HIS A 37 -5.34 14.27 -7.54
N LYS A 38 -6.37 14.30 -6.68
CA LYS A 38 -6.26 14.97 -5.37
C LYS A 38 -5.27 14.30 -4.42
N THR A 39 -5.12 12.98 -4.50
CA THR A 39 -4.11 12.26 -3.72
C THR A 39 -2.72 12.61 -4.22
N PHE A 40 -2.53 12.66 -5.54
CA PHE A 40 -1.27 13.06 -6.14
C PHE A 40 -0.88 14.48 -5.74
N GLU A 41 -1.79 15.45 -5.84
CA GLU A 41 -1.56 16.85 -5.43
C GLU A 41 -1.17 17.01 -3.95
N GLN A 42 -1.56 16.06 -3.10
CA GLN A 42 -1.22 16.09 -1.67
C GLN A 42 0.05 15.31 -1.33
N ALA A 43 0.38 14.29 -2.11
CA ALA A 43 1.52 13.43 -1.85
C ALA A 43 2.79 13.93 -2.55
N ASP A 44 2.69 14.31 -3.83
CA ASP A 44 3.78 14.91 -4.62
C ASP A 44 3.96 16.37 -4.20
N SER A 45 4.77 16.58 -3.16
CA SER A 45 4.98 17.89 -2.56
C SER A 45 5.98 18.72 -3.37
N ASN A 46 6.84 18.05 -4.13
CA ASN A 46 7.88 18.68 -4.94
C ASN A 46 7.39 19.02 -6.37
N GLY A 47 6.27 18.42 -6.82
CA GLY A 47 5.63 18.65 -8.11
C GLY A 47 6.34 18.00 -9.29
N ASP A 48 7.13 16.95 -9.08
CA ASP A 48 7.91 16.27 -10.11
C ASP A 48 7.11 15.22 -10.90
N GLY A 49 5.87 14.94 -10.47
CA GLY A 49 4.99 13.98 -11.11
C GLY A 49 5.20 12.53 -10.65
N ASN A 50 6.00 12.31 -9.61
CA ASN A 50 6.24 11.02 -8.97
C ASN A 50 6.12 11.20 -7.45
N ILE A 51 5.75 10.13 -6.74
CA ILE A 51 5.76 10.14 -5.28
C ILE A 51 6.94 9.29 -4.81
N ASP A 52 7.91 9.92 -4.14
CA ASP A 52 9.06 9.22 -3.58
C ASP A 52 8.76 8.60 -2.20
N LEU A 53 9.77 7.93 -1.62
CA LEU A 53 9.62 7.26 -0.33
C LEU A 53 9.42 8.24 0.83
N GLU A 54 10.05 9.41 0.80
CA GLU A 54 9.93 10.42 1.85
C GLU A 54 8.54 11.06 1.80
N GLU A 55 8.09 11.43 0.62
CA GLU A 55 6.75 11.95 0.34
C GLU A 55 5.66 10.94 0.72
N TRP A 56 5.81 9.68 0.30
CA TRP A 56 4.88 8.62 0.68
C TRP A 56 4.81 8.43 2.19
N LYS A 57 5.97 8.47 2.86
CA LYS A 57 6.04 8.31 4.33
C LYS A 57 5.38 9.47 5.05
N GLU A 58 5.60 10.70 4.60
CA GLU A 58 4.93 11.88 5.16
C GLU A 58 3.43 11.80 4.95
N PHE A 59 2.98 11.51 3.72
CA PHE A 59 1.57 11.38 3.38
C PHE A 59 0.86 10.26 4.17
N ALA A 60 1.48 9.10 4.28
CA ALA A 60 0.94 7.96 5.03
C ALA A 60 0.93 8.23 6.55
N SER A 61 1.87 9.02 7.08
CA SER A 61 1.85 9.42 8.49
C SER A 61 0.66 10.30 8.85
N GLN A 62 0.23 11.17 7.93
CA GLN A 62 -0.96 12.01 8.09
C GLN A 62 -2.26 11.22 7.87
N ASN A 63 -2.20 10.11 7.14
CA ASN A 63 -3.34 9.29 6.77
C ASN A 63 -3.14 7.81 7.16
N PRO A 64 -3.09 7.45 8.46
CA PRO A 64 -2.78 6.08 8.90
C PRO A 64 -3.75 5.02 8.37
N ALA A 65 -4.99 5.41 8.03
CA ALA A 65 -5.98 4.52 7.46
C ALA A 65 -5.57 3.93 6.10
N LEU A 66 -4.67 4.58 5.35
CA LEU A 66 -4.12 4.06 4.09
C LEU A 66 -3.31 2.78 4.31
N LEU A 67 -2.65 2.65 5.47
CA LEU A 67 -1.83 1.50 5.81
C LEU A 67 -2.62 0.38 6.50
N LYS A 68 -3.95 0.50 6.59
CA LYS A 68 -4.81 -0.49 7.24
C LYS A 68 -4.64 -1.88 6.61
N ASN A 69 -4.52 -1.95 5.29
CA ASN A 69 -4.36 -3.22 4.56
C ASN A 69 -2.93 -3.77 4.60
N MET A 70 -1.97 -2.94 5.02
CA MET A 70 -0.60 -3.35 5.32
C MET A 70 -0.45 -3.94 6.73
N THR A 71 -1.53 -3.94 7.53
CA THR A 71 -1.53 -4.43 8.90
C THR A 71 -2.37 -5.69 9.02
N LEU A 72 -1.73 -6.82 9.32
CA LEU A 72 -2.41 -8.08 9.63
C LEU A 72 -2.42 -8.29 11.16
N PRO A 73 -3.48 -7.89 11.88
CA PRO A 73 -3.51 -7.94 13.35
C PRO A 73 -3.36 -9.36 13.91
N TYR A 74 -3.85 -10.37 13.17
CA TYR A 74 -3.77 -11.78 13.54
C TYR A 74 -2.33 -12.33 13.58
N LEU A 75 -1.35 -11.62 13.00
CA LEU A 75 0.06 -11.98 13.15
C LEU A 75 0.56 -11.82 14.59
N LYS A 76 -0.07 -10.98 15.42
CA LYS A 76 0.34 -10.79 16.83
C LYS A 76 0.10 -12.04 17.69
N ASP A 77 -0.95 -12.80 17.38
CA ASP A 77 -1.37 -13.96 18.17
C ASP A 77 -1.08 -15.29 17.46
N ILE A 78 -0.32 -15.25 16.36
CA ILE A 78 -0.19 -16.36 15.43
C ILE A 78 0.51 -17.58 16.04
N THR A 79 1.50 -17.35 16.92
CA THR A 79 2.23 -18.40 17.64
C THR A 79 1.37 -19.11 18.69
N THR A 80 0.27 -18.48 19.12
CA THR A 80 -0.65 -19.04 20.13
C THR A 80 -1.87 -19.69 19.47
N THR A 81 -2.34 -19.14 18.35
CA THR A 81 -3.61 -19.56 17.70
C THR A 81 -3.39 -20.59 16.58
N PHE A 82 -2.24 -20.58 15.90
CA PHE A 82 -1.93 -21.50 14.79
C PHE A 82 -0.50 -22.03 14.88
N PRO A 83 -0.25 -23.11 15.66
CA PRO A 83 1.07 -23.71 15.82
C PRO A 83 1.73 -24.13 14.49
N SER A 84 0.92 -24.47 13.48
CA SER A 84 1.39 -24.81 12.13
C SER A 84 1.93 -23.63 11.32
N PHE A 85 1.68 -22.38 11.71
CA PHE A 85 2.30 -21.19 11.08
C PHE A 85 3.76 -21.01 11.52
N VAL A 86 4.15 -21.58 12.66
CA VAL A 86 5.54 -21.56 13.16
C VAL A 86 6.46 -22.47 12.32
N MET A 87 5.90 -23.38 11.51
CA MET A 87 6.65 -24.41 10.79
C MET A 87 6.79 -24.11 9.29
N LYS A 88 7.08 -22.85 8.92
CA LYS A 88 7.64 -22.45 7.60
C LYS A 88 8.59 -21.25 7.70
N LEU A 89 9.24 -21.09 8.85
CA LEU A 89 10.47 -20.30 8.99
C LEU A 89 11.67 -21.25 9.07
N GLU A 90 11.67 -22.33 8.28
CA GLU A 90 12.95 -22.88 7.85
C GLU A 90 13.56 -21.79 6.96
N ILE A 91 14.42 -21.03 7.61
CA ILE A 91 15.45 -20.22 6.99
C ILE A 91 16.08 -21.15 5.94
N GLU A 92 15.85 -20.87 4.66
CA GLU A 92 16.82 -21.26 3.64
C GLU A 92 18.08 -20.47 3.99
N ASP A 93 18.88 -21.04 4.89
CA ASP A 93 20.29 -20.71 5.01
C ASP A 93 20.87 -21.17 3.66
N ASP A 94 20.92 -20.23 2.73
CA ASP A 94 21.61 -20.40 1.46
C ASP A 94 23.09 -20.66 1.81
N ASP A 95 23.49 -21.93 1.71
CA ASP A 95 24.83 -22.44 1.95
C ASP A 95 25.87 -21.58 1.19
N LEU A 96 26.80 -20.97 1.94
CA LEU A 96 28.12 -20.57 1.46
C LEU A 96 29.19 -21.54 1.99
#